data_AF-A0A1X1NE66-F1
#
_entry.id   AF-A0A1X1NE66-F1
#
_cell.length_a   1.000
_cell.length_b   1.000
_cell.length_c   1.000
_cell.angle_alpha   90.00
_cell.angle_beta   90.00
_cell.angle_gamma   90.00
#
_symmetry.space_group_name_H-M   'P 1'
#
loop_
_entity.id
_entity.type
_entity.pdbx_description
1 polymer ?
#
loop_
_entity_poly.entity_id
_entity_poly.type
_entity_poly.pdbx_seq_one_letter_code
_entity_poly.pdbx_strand_id
1 'polypeptide(L)'
;MPGTTMTVPVEGTISHSSDGPLLVLSQRLDGHDTFLTGSLDIGGSALPVRILTLDDVTVLRPVGSLPALAEGTRWQGTLHLPHGMRPRSVPPDLSEAAAHEGRSLDTLDEAELRYVITFLSEATTTTIRQSRIRAIVSGLPTTTRSPQ
;
A
#
# COMPACT_ATOMS: atom_id res chain seq x y z
N MET A 1 -6.78 11.86 18.21
CA MET A 1 -6.60 12.40 16.84
C MET A 1 -5.54 11.53 16.17
N PRO A 2 -5.84 10.72 15.15
CA PRO A 2 -4.79 10.01 14.44
C PRO A 2 -3.96 11.08 13.71
N GLY A 3 -2.71 11.26 14.11
CA GLY A 3 -1.82 12.27 13.57
C GLY A 3 -1.49 11.95 12.12
N THR A 4 -1.63 12.94 11.24
CA THR A 4 -1.10 12.88 9.87
C THR A 4 0.35 12.44 9.93
N THR A 5 0.65 11.27 9.38
CA THR A 5 1.97 10.67 9.51
C THR A 5 2.77 10.81 8.21
N MET A 6 2.10 11.06 7.08
CA MET A 6 2.75 11.21 5.78
C MET A 6 1.94 12.07 4.81
N THR A 7 2.64 12.79 3.94
CA THR A 7 2.09 13.65 2.89
C THR A 7 2.71 13.31 1.55
N VAL A 8 1.87 13.00 0.55
CA VAL A 8 2.30 12.59 -0.79
C VAL A 8 1.76 13.60 -1.80
N PRO A 9 2.60 14.27 -2.61
CA PRO A 9 2.11 15.07 -3.71
C PRO A 9 1.48 14.15 -4.75
N VAL A 10 0.27 14.48 -5.20
CA VAL A 10 -0.48 13.68 -6.16
C VAL A 10 -1.07 14.58 -7.24
N GLU A 11 -1.19 14.03 -8.44
CA GLU A 11 -1.86 14.68 -9.55
C GLU A 11 -2.66 13.65 -10.34
N GLY A 12 -3.60 14.15 -11.13
CA GLY A 12 -4.51 13.28 -11.83
C GLY A 12 -5.49 14.00 -12.74
N THR A 13 -6.48 13.23 -13.16
CA THR A 13 -7.63 13.71 -13.94
C THR A 13 -8.93 13.39 -13.22
N ILE A 14 -9.97 14.15 -13.52
CA ILE A 14 -11.31 13.92 -12.97
C ILE A 14 -12.09 13.04 -13.93
N SER A 15 -12.69 11.98 -13.40
CA SER A 15 -13.66 11.13 -14.09
C SER A 15 -14.98 11.18 -13.34
N HIS A 16 -16.11 11.01 -14.03
CA HIS A 16 -17.42 10.94 -13.38
C HIS A 16 -17.97 9.52 -13.41
N SER A 17 -18.57 9.13 -12.30
CA SER A 17 -19.35 7.90 -12.19
C SER A 17 -20.81 8.24 -11.88
N SER A 18 -21.69 7.24 -11.95
CA SER A 18 -23.09 7.37 -11.50
C SER A 18 -23.21 7.89 -10.07
N ASP A 19 -22.19 7.67 -9.25
CA ASP A 19 -22.17 8.02 -7.84
C ASP A 19 -21.41 9.33 -7.53
N GLY A 20 -20.97 10.05 -8.56
CA GLY A 20 -20.25 11.32 -8.43
C GLY A 20 -18.80 11.30 -8.95
N PRO A 21 -18.03 12.36 -8.66
CA PRO A 21 -16.70 12.55 -9.21
C PRO A 21 -15.67 11.61 -8.56
N LEU A 22 -14.77 11.11 -9.40
CA LEU A 22 -13.63 10.28 -9.08
C LEU A 22 -12.37 11.03 -9.50
N LEU A 23 -11.34 11.01 -8.66
CA LEU A 23 -10.04 11.57 -9.00
C LEU A 23 -9.08 10.44 -9.33
N VAL A 24 -8.77 10.28 -10.62
CA VAL A 24 -7.89 9.23 -11.13
C VAL A 24 -6.46 9.75 -11.11
N LEU A 25 -5.59 9.11 -10.34
CA LEU A 25 -4.19 9.53 -10.23
C LEU A 25 -3.43 9.21 -11.52
N SER A 26 -2.51 10.11 -11.89
CA SER A 26 -1.58 9.88 -13.01
C SER A 26 -0.55 8.79 -12.70
N GLN A 27 -0.32 8.51 -11.42
CA GLN A 27 0.62 7.50 -10.93
C GLN A 27 -0.05 6.67 -9.84
N ARG A 28 0.29 5.37 -9.82
CA ARG A 28 -0.14 4.48 -8.74
C ARG A 28 0.51 4.90 -7.42
N LEU A 29 -0.25 4.79 -6.34
CA LEU A 29 0.29 4.93 -4.99
C LEU A 29 1.03 3.65 -4.57
N ASP A 30 2.18 3.38 -5.19
CA ASP A 30 2.97 2.20 -4.88
C ASP A 30 3.41 2.19 -3.41
N GLY A 31 3.00 1.16 -2.68
CA GLY A 31 3.27 1.04 -1.23
C GLY A 31 2.28 1.81 -0.35
N HIS A 32 1.31 2.53 -0.91
CA HIS A 32 0.26 3.23 -0.18
C HIS A 32 -1.17 2.82 -0.61
N ASP A 33 -1.27 1.86 -1.52
CA ASP A 33 -2.49 1.21 -1.97
C ASP A 33 -3.26 0.46 -0.87
N THR A 34 -2.59 0.15 0.25
CA THR A 34 -3.20 -0.49 1.42
C THR A 34 -4.02 0.44 2.31
N PHE A 35 -3.92 1.76 2.13
CA PHE A 35 -4.72 2.69 2.91
C PHE A 35 -6.09 2.82 2.28
N LEU A 36 -7.16 2.46 3.01
CA LEU A 36 -8.52 2.57 2.50
C LEU A 36 -9.05 4.02 2.50
N THR A 37 -8.40 4.91 3.26
CA THR A 37 -8.82 6.30 3.45
C THR A 37 -7.65 7.25 3.65
N GLY A 38 -7.79 8.49 3.18
CA GLY A 38 -6.87 9.60 3.42
C GLY A 38 -7.60 10.94 3.47
N SER A 39 -6.84 12.02 3.57
CA SER A 39 -7.33 13.39 3.41
C SER A 39 -6.59 14.05 2.26
N LEU A 40 -7.30 14.52 1.26
CA LEU A 40 -6.73 15.18 0.09
C LEU A 40 -6.86 16.70 0.24
N ASP A 41 -5.75 17.43 0.18
CA ASP A 41 -5.74 18.89 0.08
C ASP A 41 -5.61 19.32 -1.38
N ILE A 42 -6.64 20.01 -1.89
CA ILE A 42 -6.62 20.69 -3.17
C ILE A 42 -6.90 22.17 -2.91
N GLY A 43 -5.95 23.04 -3.25
CA GLY A 43 -6.14 24.49 -3.14
C GLY A 43 -6.35 24.98 -1.70
N GLY A 44 -5.78 24.31 -0.70
CA GLY A 44 -5.89 24.68 0.72
C GLY A 44 -7.16 24.14 1.39
N SER A 45 -7.92 23.28 0.71
CA SER A 45 -9.13 22.64 1.23
C SER A 45 -8.88 21.14 1.39
N ALA A 46 -8.79 20.70 2.65
CA ALA A 46 -8.65 19.29 3.00
C ALA A 46 -10.00 18.57 2.97
N LEU A 47 -10.11 17.51 2.17
CA LEU A 47 -11.31 16.69 2.06
C LEU A 47 -11.01 15.20 2.31
N PRO A 48 -11.87 14.48 3.05
CA PRO A 48 -11.71 13.04 3.23
C PRO A 48 -11.93 12.30 1.92
N VAL A 49 -11.05 11.35 1.61
CA VAL A 49 -11.11 10.50 0.42
C VAL A 49 -11.01 9.03 0.80
N ARG A 50 -11.71 8.17 0.06
CA ARG A 50 -11.43 6.73 -0.02
C ARG A 50 -10.42 6.51 -1.13
N ILE A 51 -9.46 5.62 -0.90
CA ILE A 51 -8.43 5.29 -1.88
C ILE A 51 -8.75 3.88 -2.39
N LEU A 52 -8.88 3.74 -3.70
CA LEU A 52 -9.15 2.51 -4.40
C LEU A 52 -8.01 2.26 -5.37
N THR A 53 -7.30 1.16 -5.21
CA THR A 53 -6.23 0.77 -6.15
C THR A 53 -6.69 -0.45 -6.93
N LEU A 54 -6.67 -0.34 -8.25
CA LEU A 54 -7.08 -1.36 -9.21
C LEU A 54 -5.93 -1.53 -10.19
N ASP A 55 -5.25 -2.67 -10.15
CA ASP A 55 -4.09 -2.99 -11.00
C ASP A 55 -3.07 -1.85 -11.09
N ASP A 56 -3.05 -1.09 -12.17
CA ASP A 56 -2.12 0.01 -12.44
C ASP A 56 -2.68 1.41 -12.13
N VAL A 57 -3.93 1.51 -11.67
CA VAL A 57 -4.62 2.78 -11.43
C VAL A 57 -5.00 2.95 -9.97
N THR A 58 -4.73 4.13 -9.43
CA THR A 58 -5.28 4.56 -8.14
C THR A 58 -6.36 5.61 -8.34
N VAL A 59 -7.52 5.40 -7.73
CA VAL A 59 -8.67 6.30 -7.75
C VAL A 59 -8.96 6.79 -6.34
N LEU A 60 -9.08 8.10 -6.19
CA LEU A 60 -9.57 8.73 -4.98
C LEU A 60 -11.05 9.05 -5.14
N ARG A 61 -11.87 8.54 -4.22
CA ARG A 61 -13.30 8.85 -4.15
C ARG A 61 -13.54 9.80 -2.97
N PRO A 62 -13.94 11.06 -3.20
CA PRO A 62 -14.33 11.99 -2.15
C PRO A 62 -15.47 11.40 -1.30
N VAL A 63 -15.36 11.57 0.01
CA VAL A 63 -16.44 11.23 0.97
C VAL A 63 -17.37 12.43 1.18
N GLY A 64 -16.92 13.64 0.81
CA GLY A 64 -17.71 14.88 0.83
C GLY A 64 -17.89 15.49 -0.56
N SER A 65 -18.53 16.67 -0.59
CA SER A 65 -18.72 17.44 -1.82
C SER A 65 -17.39 17.97 -2.32
N LEU A 66 -16.94 17.46 -3.47
CA LEU A 66 -15.90 18.11 -4.26
C LEU A 66 -16.54 19.31 -4.99
N PRO A 67 -15.82 20.44 -5.19
CA PRO A 67 -16.25 21.44 -6.16
C PRO A 67 -16.59 20.77 -7.49
N ALA A 68 -17.64 21.26 -8.16
CA ALA A 68 -18.06 20.75 -9.46
C ALA A 68 -16.97 21.05 -10.50
N LEU A 69 -16.04 20.13 -10.65
CA LEU A 69 -14.97 20.19 -11.62
C LEU A 69 -15.36 19.32 -12.83
N ALA A 70 -15.10 19.85 -14.03
CA ALA A 70 -15.44 19.17 -15.26
C ALA A 70 -14.66 17.86 -15.41
N GLU A 71 -15.29 16.86 -16.02
CA GLU A 71 -14.60 15.64 -16.42
C GLU A 71 -13.41 15.96 -17.33
N GLY A 72 -12.32 15.20 -17.18
CA GLY A 72 -11.06 15.43 -17.89
C GLY A 72 -10.21 16.58 -17.33
N THR A 73 -10.72 17.35 -16.37
CA THR A 73 -9.94 18.42 -15.73
C THR A 73 -8.74 17.82 -15.00
N ARG A 74 -7.54 18.35 -15.28
CA ARG A 74 -6.33 18.03 -14.53
C ARG A 74 -6.34 18.74 -13.18
N TRP A 75 -5.84 18.06 -12.18
CA TRP A 75 -5.74 18.59 -10.83
C TRP A 75 -4.43 18.15 -10.17
N GLN A 76 -4.00 18.94 -9.19
CA GLN A 76 -2.84 18.67 -8.36
C GLN A 76 -3.24 18.92 -6.90
N GLY A 77 -2.69 18.12 -5.99
CA GLY A 77 -2.99 18.21 -4.57
C GLY A 77 -1.98 17.47 -3.71
N THR A 78 -2.21 17.52 -2.40
CA THR A 78 -1.40 16.79 -1.43
C THR A 78 -2.29 15.77 -0.72
N LEU A 79 -1.95 14.49 -0.81
CA LEU A 79 -2.63 13.43 -0.11
C LEU A 79 -1.98 13.21 1.26
N HIS A 80 -2.74 13.45 2.31
CA HIS A 80 -2.38 13.21 3.70
C HIS A 80 -2.87 11.82 4.11
N LEU A 81 -1.93 10.96 4.50
CA LEU A 81 -2.22 9.60 4.93
C LEU A 81 -2.17 9.53 6.47
N PRO A 82 -3.21 8.99 7.12
CA PRO A 82 -3.30 8.93 8.58
C PRO A 82 -2.24 8.02 9.19
N HIS A 83 -1.62 7.17 8.37
CA HIS A 83 -0.53 6.29 8.74
C HIS A 83 0.57 6.46 7.69
N GLY A 84 1.80 6.63 8.15
CA GLY A 84 2.94 6.60 7.24
C GLY A 84 3.08 5.18 6.71
N MET A 85 3.84 5.03 5.63
CA MET A 85 4.49 3.75 5.39
C MET A 85 5.05 3.30 6.72
N ARG A 86 4.50 2.24 7.32
CA ARG A 86 5.40 1.40 8.10
C ARG A 86 6.31 0.85 7.02
N PRO A 87 7.62 1.17 7.01
CA PRO A 87 8.54 0.28 6.32
C PRO A 87 8.17 -1.08 6.89
N ARG A 88 7.63 -1.94 6.04
CA ARG A 88 7.36 -3.31 6.43
C ARG A 88 8.74 -3.94 6.45
N SER A 89 9.49 -3.64 7.49
CA SER A 89 10.69 -4.39 7.82
C SER A 89 10.24 -5.84 7.94
N VAL A 90 11.01 -6.73 7.32
CA VAL A 90 10.84 -8.16 7.51
C VAL A 90 10.67 -8.41 9.02
N PRO A 91 9.55 -9.01 9.45
CA PRO A 91 9.37 -9.34 10.85
C PRO A 91 10.52 -10.23 11.35
N PRO A 92 11.09 -9.98 12.54
CA PRO A 92 12.26 -10.72 13.02
C PRO A 92 12.08 -12.23 12.99
N ASP A 93 10.89 -12.70 13.36
CA ASP A 93 10.53 -14.11 13.37
C ASP A 93 10.50 -14.75 11.97
N LEU A 94 10.14 -13.97 10.94
CA LEU A 94 10.23 -14.43 9.55
C LEU A 94 11.70 -14.49 9.07
N SER A 95 12.50 -13.47 9.38
CA SER A 95 13.93 -13.48 9.03
C SER A 95 14.70 -14.60 9.73
N GLU A 96 14.42 -14.84 11.01
CA GLU A 96 15.03 -15.90 11.80
C GLU A 96 14.67 -17.28 11.24
N ALA A 97 13.40 -17.50 10.89
CA ALA A 97 12.95 -18.77 10.30
C ALA A 97 13.58 -19.02 8.91
N ALA A 98 13.64 -17.99 8.06
CA ALA A 98 14.27 -18.12 6.74
C ALA A 98 15.77 -18.42 6.87
N ALA A 99 16.47 -17.72 7.77
CA ALA A 99 17.88 -17.95 8.04
C ALA A 99 18.14 -19.36 8.61
N HIS A 100 17.28 -19.83 9.51
CA HIS A 100 17.36 -21.18 10.08
C HIS A 100 17.25 -22.28 9.01
N GLU A 101 16.39 -22.07 8.00
CA GLU A 101 16.17 -23.00 6.88
C GLU A 101 17.17 -22.79 5.72
N GLY A 102 18.13 -21.86 5.86
CA GLY A 102 19.09 -21.55 4.80
C GLY A 102 18.43 -21.02 3.53
N ARG A 103 17.40 -20.18 3.68
CA ARG A 103 16.65 -19.55 2.58
C ARG A 103 16.75 -18.04 2.66
N SER A 104 16.66 -17.36 1.52
CA SER A 104 16.83 -15.90 1.45
C SER A 104 15.54 -15.19 1.03
N LEU A 105 15.14 -14.22 1.85
CA LEU A 105 14.05 -13.28 1.55
C LEU A 105 14.46 -12.21 0.53
N ASP A 106 15.77 -12.00 0.32
CA ASP A 106 16.30 -11.00 -0.64
C ASP A 106 16.05 -11.41 -2.10
N THR A 107 15.58 -12.64 -2.30
CA THR A 107 15.17 -13.15 -3.61
C THR A 107 13.76 -12.71 -4.02
N LEU A 108 12.96 -12.24 -3.06
CA LEU A 108 11.65 -11.68 -3.32
C LEU A 108 11.80 -10.28 -3.90
N ASP A 109 11.05 -9.98 -4.95
CA ASP A 109 10.90 -8.59 -5.38
C ASP A 109 10.09 -7.77 -4.36
N GLU A 110 10.00 -6.46 -4.58
CA GLU A 110 9.30 -5.59 -3.64
C GLU A 110 7.80 -5.93 -3.50
N ALA A 111 7.15 -6.37 -4.58
CA ALA A 111 5.74 -6.72 -4.59
C ALA A 111 5.52 -8.02 -3.82
N GLU A 112 6.33 -9.04 -4.09
CA GLU A 112 6.30 -10.33 -3.40
C GLU A 112 6.57 -10.17 -1.90
N LEU A 113 7.58 -9.39 -1.53
CA LEU A 113 7.90 -9.09 -0.14
C LEU A 113 6.71 -8.40 0.56
N ARG A 114 6.06 -7.46 -0.13
CA ARG A 114 4.87 -6.77 0.39
C ARG A 114 3.70 -7.73 0.61
N TYR A 115 3.47 -8.67 -0.32
CA TYR A 115 2.46 -9.72 -0.15
C TYR A 115 2.75 -10.61 1.05
N VAL A 116 3.99 -11.10 1.16
CA VAL A 116 4.43 -11.94 2.28
C VAL A 116 4.21 -11.26 3.62
N ILE A 117 4.57 -9.99 3.76
CA ILE A 117 4.41 -9.28 5.04
C ILE A 117 2.92 -8.99 5.30
N THR A 118 2.12 -8.69 4.28
CA THR A 118 0.65 -8.55 4.43
C THR A 118 0.03 -9.83 4.93
N PHE A 119 0.29 -10.92 4.23
CA PHE A 119 -0.17 -12.25 4.58
C PHE A 119 0.23 -12.62 6.00
N LEU A 120 1.45 -12.28 6.44
CA LEU A 120 1.87 -12.57 7.81
C LEU A 120 1.20 -11.66 8.86
N SER A 121 0.92 -10.39 8.52
CA SER A 121 0.28 -9.42 9.41
C SER A 121 -1.20 -9.73 9.70
N GLU A 122 -1.89 -10.40 8.79
CA GLU A 122 -3.29 -10.81 8.95
C GLU A 122 -3.48 -12.05 9.84
N ALA A 123 -2.39 -12.65 10.35
CA ALA A 123 -2.48 -13.79 11.24
C ALA A 123 -3.03 -13.35 12.62
N THR A 124 -4.26 -13.75 12.94
CA THR A 124 -4.97 -13.37 14.17
C THR A 124 -4.57 -14.17 15.41
N THR A 125 -3.85 -15.29 15.23
CA THR A 125 -3.37 -16.14 16.33
C THR A 125 -1.92 -16.54 16.10
N THR A 126 -1.20 -16.83 17.19
CA THR A 126 0.19 -17.32 17.14
C THR A 126 0.33 -18.58 16.29
N THR A 127 -0.62 -19.52 16.40
CA THR A 127 -0.61 -20.77 15.63
C THR A 127 -0.76 -20.53 14.12
N ILE A 128 -1.66 -19.62 13.74
CA ILE A 128 -1.83 -19.22 12.33
C ILE A 128 -0.56 -18.53 11.84
N ARG A 129 0.03 -17.63 12.64
CA ARG A 129 1.25 -16.91 12.30
C ARG A 129 2.40 -17.87 12.01
N GLN A 130 2.65 -18.83 12.91
CA GLN A 130 3.70 -19.84 12.74
C GLN A 130 3.48 -20.72 11.51
N SER A 131 2.23 -21.09 11.23
CA SER A 131 1.90 -21.88 10.04
C SER A 131 2.13 -21.09 8.76
N ARG A 132 1.81 -19.79 8.74
CA ARG A 132 2.11 -18.89 7.61
C ARG A 132 3.61 -18.70 7.41
N ILE A 133 4.39 -18.52 8.49
CA ILE A 133 5.86 -18.44 8.40
C ILE A 133 6.42 -19.69 7.71
N ARG A 134 6.01 -20.89 8.16
CA ARG A 134 6.46 -22.15 7.53
C ARG A 134 6.09 -22.22 6.05
N ALA A 135 4.87 -21.82 5.68
CA ALA A 135 4.45 -21.82 4.29
C ALA A 135 5.30 -20.86 3.44
N ILE A 136 5.51 -19.62 3.91
CA ILE A 136 6.36 -18.64 3.24
C ILE A 136 7.78 -19.20 3.06
N VAL A 137 8.41 -19.64 4.14
CA VAL A 137 9.80 -20.13 4.11
C VAL A 137 9.93 -21.34 3.19
N SER A 138 8.96 -22.27 3.18
CA SER A 138 8.98 -23.43 2.28
C SER A 138 8.93 -23.09 0.78
N GLY A 139 8.44 -21.90 0.43
CA GLY A 139 8.38 -21.38 -0.94
C GLY A 139 9.63 -20.59 -1.37
N LEU A 140 10.48 -20.17 -0.43
CA LEU A 140 11.68 -19.39 -0.76
C LEU A 140 12.77 -20.27 -1.41
N PRO A 141 13.57 -19.74 -2.34
CA PRO A 141 14.73 -20.48 -2.84
C PRO A 141 15.76 -20.73 -1.73
N THR A 142 16.47 -21.86 -1.84
CA THR A 142 17.60 -22.17 -0.97
C THR A 142 18.79 -21.29 -1.32
N THR A 143 19.51 -20.83 -0.30
CA THR A 143 20.73 -20.04 -0.48
C THR A 143 21.85 -20.99 -0.90
N THR A 144 21.89 -21.41 -2.16
CA THR A 144 23.01 -22.18 -2.70
C THR A 144 24.25 -21.30 -2.66
N ARG A 145 25.17 -21.57 -1.71
CA ARG A 145 26.56 -21.15 -1.80
C ARG A 145 27.09 -21.63 -3.15
N SER A 146 27.39 -20.71 -4.06
CA SER A 146 28.26 -21.03 -5.18
C SER A 146 29.60 -21.49 -4.60
N PRO A 147 30.10 -22.69 -4.95
CA PRO A 147 31.44 -23.08 -4.58
C PRO A 147 32.42 -22.16 -5.34
N GLN A 148 33.24 -21.42 -4.60
CA GLN A 148 34.52 -20.91 -5.11
C GLN A 148 35.61 -21.92 -4.77
#